data_AF-A0AAW2WEF2-F1
#
_entry.id   AF-A0AAW2WEF2-F1
#
_cell.length_a   1.000
_cell.length_b   1.000
_cell.length_c   1.000
_cell.angle_alpha   90.00
_cell.angle_beta   90.00
_cell.angle_gamma   90.00
#
_symmetry.space_group_name_H-M   'P 1'
#
loop_
_entity.id
_entity.type
_entity.pdbx_description
1 polymer ?
#
loop_
_entity_poly.entity_id
_entity_poly.type
_entity_poly.pdbx_seq_one_letter_code
_entity_poly.pdbx_strand_id
1 'polypeptide(L)'
;MEYWTEDGLSVVASGIGTPLYTDKITKTCSRLYFAQVCVMLDYQSKLPKHLIVLSPILREGKEMPMKVDIEYEWLPLRCKQCCSLGHNASACPDTRLKKQSIPVTVFVQKKLSTSVDSTKKGDEVEATRKQVGDDVDPCPNNHSGER
;
A
#
# COMPACT_ATOMS: atom_id res chain seq x y z
N MET A 1 -26.97 16.79 7.84
CA MET A 1 -26.56 15.66 6.97
C MET A 1 -26.53 14.43 7.85
N GLU A 2 -27.35 13.43 7.53
CA GLU A 2 -27.35 12.13 8.21
C GLU A 2 -26.41 11.19 7.43
N TYR A 3 -25.49 10.51 8.12
CA TYR A 3 -24.43 9.73 7.46
C TYR A 3 -24.93 8.49 6.69
N TRP A 4 -26.14 8.02 7.00
CA TRP A 4 -26.78 6.88 6.36
C TRP A 4 -27.69 7.27 5.19
N THR A 5 -27.52 8.48 4.67
CA THR A 5 -28.17 8.93 3.44
C THR A 5 -27.24 8.72 2.24
N GLU A 6 -27.80 8.67 1.04
CA GLU A 6 -27.00 8.58 -0.20
C GLU A 6 -25.96 9.71 -0.28
N ASP A 7 -26.35 10.93 0.07
CA ASP A 7 -25.44 12.09 0.13
C ASP A 7 -24.37 11.93 1.22
N GLY A 8 -24.75 11.48 2.42
CA GLY A 8 -23.81 11.25 3.52
C GLY A 8 -22.77 10.18 3.19
N LEU A 9 -23.21 9.06 2.60
CA LEU A 9 -22.34 7.99 2.14
C LEU A 9 -21.45 8.44 1.00
N SER A 10 -21.96 9.26 0.08
CA SER A 10 -21.17 9.87 -0.99
C SER A 10 -20.05 10.76 -0.43
N VAL A 11 -20.33 11.58 0.58
CA VAL A 11 -19.31 12.39 1.27
C VAL A 11 -18.22 11.51 1.90
N VAL A 12 -18.59 10.47 2.63
CA VAL A 12 -17.62 9.54 3.24
C VAL A 12 -16.79 8.85 2.16
N ALA A 13 -17.44 8.29 1.14
CA ALA A 13 -16.79 7.56 0.06
C ALA A 13 -15.88 8.46 -0.80
N SER A 14 -16.21 9.74 -0.93
CA SER A 14 -15.39 10.74 -1.63
C SER A 14 -14.01 10.93 -1.01
N GLY A 15 -13.88 10.68 0.30
CA GLY A 15 -12.59 10.67 1.00
C GLY A 15 -11.69 9.49 0.63
N ILE A 16 -12.23 8.48 -0.06
CA ILE A 16 -11.51 7.28 -0.52
C ILE A 16 -11.28 7.35 -2.04
N GLY A 17 -12.29 7.75 -2.81
CA GLY A 17 -12.25 7.83 -4.27
C GLY A 17 -13.54 8.37 -4.87
N THR A 18 -13.90 7.95 -6.09
CA THR A 18 -15.16 8.40 -6.71
C THR A 18 -16.29 7.41 -6.39
N PRO A 19 -17.32 7.78 -5.60
CA PRO A 19 -18.45 6.90 -5.31
C PRO A 19 -19.24 6.60 -6.59
N LEU A 20 -19.64 5.33 -6.77
CA LEU A 20 -20.40 4.88 -7.93
C LEU A 20 -21.84 4.49 -7.59
N TYR A 21 -22.01 3.55 -6.65
CA TYR A 21 -23.32 3.07 -6.23
C TYR A 21 -23.24 2.39 -4.87
N THR A 22 -24.37 2.35 -4.16
CA THR A 22 -24.53 1.58 -2.92
C THR A 22 -25.13 0.21 -3.22
N ASP A 23 -24.89 -0.77 -2.35
CA ASP A 23 -25.56 -2.06 -2.47
C ASP A 23 -27.07 -1.94 -2.15
N LYS A 24 -27.85 -2.98 -2.48
CA LYS A 24 -29.31 -2.97 -2.29
C LYS A 24 -29.71 -2.89 -0.82
N ILE A 25 -28.94 -3.48 0.09
CA ILE A 25 -29.26 -3.49 1.51
C ILE A 25 -29.04 -2.09 2.08
N THR A 26 -27.91 -1.46 1.74
CA THR A 26 -27.63 -0.06 2.13
C THR A 26 -28.68 0.88 1.55
N LYS A 27 -29.03 0.73 0.26
CA LYS A 27 -30.02 1.57 -0.40
C LYS A 27 -31.43 1.47 0.21
N THR A 28 -31.81 0.30 0.72
CA THR A 28 -33.15 0.07 1.28
C THR A 28 -33.25 0.31 2.78
N CYS A 29 -32.15 0.64 3.45
CA CYS A 29 -32.09 0.80 4.90
C CYS A 29 -32.69 -0.40 5.68
N SER A 30 -32.67 -1.60 5.10
CA SER A 30 -33.49 -2.72 5.56
C SER A 30 -32.90 -3.48 6.76
N ARG A 31 -31.56 -3.55 6.88
CA ARG A 31 -30.87 -4.21 8.00
C ARG A 31 -29.39 -3.86 8.00
N LEU A 32 -28.97 -2.84 8.76
CA LEU A 32 -27.62 -2.29 8.59
C LEU A 32 -26.85 -2.12 9.91
N TYR A 33 -25.76 -2.88 10.03
CA TYR A 33 -24.67 -2.64 10.99
C TYR A 33 -23.51 -1.85 10.35
N PHE A 34 -23.43 -1.88 9.01
CA PHE A 34 -22.44 -1.21 8.18
C PHE A 34 -23.06 -0.85 6.81
N ALA A 35 -22.47 0.12 6.10
CA ALA A 35 -22.88 0.52 4.76
C ALA A 35 -21.86 0.01 3.73
N GLN A 36 -22.34 -0.43 2.56
CA GLN A 36 -21.48 -0.79 1.44
C GLN A 36 -21.64 0.19 0.28
N VAL A 37 -20.51 0.68 -0.21
CA VAL A 37 -20.43 1.60 -1.35
C VAL A 37 -19.36 1.10 -2.30
N CYS A 38 -19.70 1.01 -3.58
CA CYS A 38 -18.74 0.78 -4.65
C CYS A 38 -18.06 2.10 -5.01
N VAL A 39 -16.73 2.12 -4.92
CA VAL A 39 -15.91 3.31 -5.13
C VAL A 39 -14.87 3.02 -6.21
N MET A 40 -14.76 3.91 -7.19
CA MET A 40 -13.67 3.90 -8.15
C MET A 40 -12.43 4.53 -7.51
N LEU A 41 -11.31 3.81 -7.58
CA LEU A 41 -10.07 4.16 -6.92
C LEU A 41 -8.94 4.28 -7.95
N ASP A 42 -7.99 5.18 -7.71
CA ASP A 42 -6.71 5.13 -8.40
C ASP A 42 -5.91 3.95 -7.85
N TYR A 43 -5.39 3.10 -8.74
CA TYR A 43 -4.61 1.93 -8.38
C TYR A 43 -3.32 2.27 -7.60
N GLN A 44 -2.83 3.51 -7.72
CA GLN A 44 -1.66 3.98 -6.97
C GLN A 44 -2.01 4.54 -5.59
N SER A 45 -3.29 4.82 -5.33
CA SER A 45 -3.72 5.47 -4.11
C SER A 45 -3.48 4.58 -2.88
N LYS A 46 -3.15 5.23 -1.76
CA LYS A 46 -3.11 4.56 -0.45
C LYS A 46 -4.54 4.42 0.04
N LEU A 47 -4.93 3.20 0.39
CA LEU A 47 -6.27 2.92 0.88
C LEU A 47 -6.34 3.16 2.39
N PRO A 48 -7.11 4.16 2.86
CA PRO A 48 -7.23 4.45 4.28
C PRO A 48 -7.99 3.33 4.99
N LYS A 49 -7.62 3.04 6.25
CA LYS A 49 -8.36 2.12 7.14
C LYS A 49 -9.48 2.82 7.89
N HIS A 50 -9.40 4.14 8.02
CA HIS A 50 -10.41 4.96 8.66
C HIS A 50 -10.36 6.38 8.10
N LEU A 51 -11.49 7.09 8.19
CA LEU A 51 -11.61 8.51 7.88
C LEU A 51 -12.15 9.26 9.10
N ILE A 52 -11.77 10.53 9.22
CA ILE A 52 -12.39 11.46 10.17
C ILE A 52 -13.31 12.37 9.37
N VAL A 53 -14.60 12.34 9.70
CA VAL A 53 -15.63 13.14 9.03
C VAL A 53 -16.25 14.08 10.04
N LEU A 54 -16.48 15.33 9.65
CA LEU A 54 -17.09 16.34 10.52
C LEU A 54 -18.60 16.19 10.47
N SER A 55 -19.20 15.93 11.63
CA SER A 55 -20.65 15.84 11.74
C SER A 55 -21.27 17.23 11.77
N PRO A 56 -22.26 17.52 10.91
CA PRO A 56 -23.06 18.73 11.03
C PRO A 56 -24.04 18.65 12.21
N ILE A 57 -24.14 17.51 12.90
CA ILE A 57 -24.89 17.40 14.15
C ILE A 57 -24.09 18.13 15.22
N LEU A 58 -24.43 19.39 15.43
CA LEU A 58 -23.88 20.23 16.48
C LEU A 58 -24.37 19.69 17.84
N ARG A 59 -23.50 19.03 18.60
CA ARG A 59 -23.65 19.04 20.06
C ARG A 59 -23.02 20.33 20.54
N GLU A 60 -23.77 21.15 21.27
CA GLU A 60 -23.29 22.42 21.85
C GLU A 60 -22.83 23.47 20.80
N GLY A 61 -23.34 23.41 19.58
CA GLY A 61 -23.02 24.40 18.53
C GLY A 61 -21.68 24.18 17.82
N LYS A 62 -20.99 23.05 18.05
CA LYS A 62 -19.70 22.74 17.42
C LYS A 62 -19.76 21.47 16.58
N GLU A 63 -19.09 21.51 15.42
CA GLU A 63 -18.86 20.32 14.59
C GLU A 63 -18.01 19.30 15.35
N MET A 64 -18.49 18.06 15.42
CA MET A 64 -17.79 16.98 16.11
C MET A 64 -17.13 16.04 15.10
N PRO A 65 -15.82 15.77 15.20
CA PRO A 65 -15.17 14.77 14.36
C PRO A 65 -15.65 13.37 14.74
N MET A 66 -16.01 12.58 13.72
CA MET A 66 -16.42 11.19 13.84
C MET A 66 -15.45 10.30 13.07
N LYS A 67 -14.98 9.23 13.71
CA LYS A 67 -14.16 8.21 13.06
C LYS A 67 -15.07 7.19 12.36
N VAL A 68 -14.84 7.00 11.07
CA VAL A 68 -15.49 5.98 10.24
C VAL A 68 -14.43 4.94 9.89
N ASP A 69 -14.63 3.70 10.33
CA ASP A 69 -13.77 2.58 9.98
C ASP A 69 -14.16 2.01 8.61
N ILE A 70 -13.14 1.62 7.83
CA ILE A 70 -13.30 1.18 6.44
C ILE A 70 -12.73 -0.21 6.28
N GLU A 71 -13.54 -1.09 5.70
CA GLU A 71 -13.15 -2.44 5.31
C GLU A 71 -13.34 -2.60 3.80
N TYR A 72 -12.43 -3.35 3.17
CA TYR A 72 -12.46 -3.63 1.73
C TYR A 72 -12.68 -5.13 1.55
N GLU A 73 -13.76 -5.53 0.86
CA GLU A 73 -14.09 -6.96 0.69
C GLU A 73 -13.01 -7.73 -0.08
N TRP A 74 -12.43 -7.13 -1.12
CA TRP A 74 -11.36 -7.76 -1.89
C TRP A 74 -10.52 -6.73 -2.63
N LEU A 75 -9.21 -6.76 -2.42
CA LEU A 75 -8.24 -5.94 -3.14
C LEU A 75 -7.32 -6.84 -3.96
N PRO A 76 -7.24 -6.65 -5.29
CA PRO A 76 -6.34 -7.45 -6.11
C PRO A 76 -4.87 -7.21 -5.72
N LEU A 77 -4.05 -8.26 -5.87
CA LEU A 77 -2.60 -8.13 -5.68
C LEU A 77 -2.03 -7.15 -6.70
N ARG A 78 -1.24 -6.18 -6.20
CA ARG A 78 -0.49 -5.25 -7.05
C ARG A 78 0.92 -5.77 -7.30
N CYS A 79 1.28 -5.90 -8.57
CA CYS A 79 2.63 -6.28 -8.95
C CYS A 79 3.59 -5.10 -8.78
N LYS A 80 4.67 -5.26 -8.00
CA LYS A 80 5.69 -4.22 -7.81
C LYS A 80 6.61 -4.02 -9.03
N GLN A 81 6.53 -4.89 -10.04
CA GLN A 81 7.40 -4.86 -11.23
C GLN A 81 6.73 -4.16 -12.42
N CYS A 82 5.53 -4.59 -12.78
CA CYS A 82 4.78 -4.05 -13.93
C CYS A 82 3.58 -3.18 -13.53
N CYS A 83 3.30 -3.05 -12.23
CA CYS A 83 2.23 -2.21 -11.69
C CYS A 83 0.81 -2.63 -12.10
N SER A 84 0.64 -3.80 -12.73
CA SER A 84 -0.67 -4.38 -13.01
C SER A 84 -1.24 -5.10 -11.78
N LEU A 85 -2.53 -5.41 -11.85
CA LEU A 85 -3.28 -6.11 -10.82
C LEU A 85 -3.35 -7.62 -11.11
N GLY A 86 -3.59 -8.42 -10.06
CA GLY A 86 -3.86 -9.87 -10.15
C GLY A 86 -2.66 -10.78 -9.94
N HIS A 87 -1.44 -10.25 -9.75
CA HIS A 87 -0.25 -11.05 -9.45
C HIS A 87 0.77 -10.27 -8.62
N ASN A 88 1.70 -11.00 -8.00
CA ASN A 88 2.84 -10.43 -7.27
C ASN A 88 4.10 -10.40 -8.15
N ALA A 89 5.16 -9.74 -7.67
CA ALA A 89 6.40 -9.60 -8.44
C ALA A 89 7.03 -10.95 -8.88
N SER A 90 6.87 -12.04 -8.12
CA SER A 90 7.46 -13.34 -8.47
C SER A 90 6.71 -14.08 -9.58
N ALA A 91 5.42 -13.80 -9.75
CA ALA A 91 4.60 -14.35 -10.83
C ALA A 91 4.47 -13.38 -12.04
N CYS A 92 5.28 -12.31 -12.09
CA CYS A 92 5.16 -11.28 -13.10
C CYS A 92 5.67 -11.74 -14.47
N PRO A 93 4.86 -11.65 -15.55
CA PRO A 93 5.27 -12.06 -16.89
C PRO A 93 6.47 -11.27 -17.42
N ASP A 94 6.62 -10.01 -16.99
CA ASP A 94 7.70 -9.11 -17.42
C ASP A 94 9.07 -9.45 -16.79
N THR A 95 9.09 -10.26 -15.72
CA THR A 95 10.36 -10.71 -15.10
C THR A 95 11.09 -11.75 -15.95
N ARG A 96 10.39 -12.43 -16.88
CA ARG A 96 10.98 -13.43 -17.79
C ARG A 96 11.91 -12.84 -18.86
N LEU A 97 12.14 -11.53 -18.87
CA LEU A 97 13.05 -10.87 -19.81
C LEU A 97 14.37 -10.38 -19.18
N LYS A 98 14.59 -10.55 -17.86
CA LYS A 98 15.81 -10.04 -17.21
C LYS A 98 16.69 -11.17 -16.61
N LYS A 99 17.73 -11.49 -17.39
CA LYS A 99 19.04 -12.09 -17.05
C LYS A 99 19.05 -13.56 -16.62
N GLN A 100 19.15 -14.45 -17.61
CA GLN A 100 20.06 -15.58 -17.48
C GLN A 100 21.50 -15.02 -17.49
N SER A 101 22.06 -14.71 -16.31
CA SER A 101 23.51 -14.56 -16.22
C SER A 101 24.10 -15.97 -16.26
N ILE A 102 24.67 -16.33 -17.42
CA ILE A 102 25.55 -17.48 -17.52
C ILE A 102 26.66 -17.27 -16.48
N PRO A 103 26.89 -18.19 -15.52
CA PRO A 103 27.95 -18.02 -14.55
C PRO A 103 29.30 -18.12 -15.28
N VAL A 104 29.99 -16.99 -15.45
CA VAL A 104 31.39 -17.00 -15.90
C VAL A 104 32.23 -17.43 -14.70
N THR A 105 32.69 -18.67 -14.70
CA THR A 105 33.70 -19.16 -13.76
C THR A 105 35.05 -18.54 -14.12
N VAL A 106 35.48 -17.54 -13.36
CA VAL A 106 36.87 -17.04 -13.40
C VAL A 106 37.70 -17.87 -12.43
N PHE A 107 38.59 -18.71 -12.95
CA PHE A 107 39.59 -19.40 -12.13
C PHE A 107 40.69 -18.41 -11.73
N VAL A 108 40.64 -17.91 -10.50
CA VAL A 108 41.74 -17.18 -9.89
C VAL A 108 42.68 -18.19 -9.23
N GLN A 109 43.90 -18.33 -9.75
CA GLN A 109 44.95 -19.12 -9.12
C GLN A 109 45.52 -18.37 -7.91
N LYS A 110 45.38 -18.94 -6.71
CA LYS A 110 46.06 -18.49 -5.49
C LYS A 110 47.56 -18.71 -5.63
N LYS A 111 48.36 -17.65 -5.45
CA LYS A 111 49.76 -17.76 -5.02
C LYS A 111 49.84 -17.57 -3.51
N LEU A 112 50.55 -18.46 -2.86
CA LEU A 112 50.77 -18.59 -1.41
C LEU A 112 52.16 -18.06 -1.05
N SER A 113 52.24 -17.19 -0.04
CA SER A 113 53.36 -16.96 0.92
C SER A 113 53.24 -15.55 1.49
N THR A 114 53.47 -15.16 2.75
CA THR A 114 53.88 -15.78 4.03
C THR A 114 53.73 -14.67 5.09
N SER A 115 53.57 -15.09 6.35
CA SER A 115 53.47 -14.34 7.63
C SER A 115 54.43 -13.17 7.87
N VAL A 116 53.98 -12.08 8.53
CA VAL A 116 54.58 -11.50 9.77
C VAL A 116 53.50 -10.78 10.61
N ASP A 117 53.67 -10.90 11.92
CA ASP A 117 52.88 -10.60 13.13
C ASP A 117 52.79 -9.10 13.58
N SER A 118 51.85 -8.83 14.52
CA SER A 118 51.88 -7.90 15.68
C SER A 118 50.75 -6.85 15.88
N THR A 119 49.82 -7.21 16.80
CA THR A 119 49.33 -6.47 18.00
C THR A 119 48.67 -5.06 17.92
N LYS A 120 47.40 -4.94 18.37
CA LYS A 120 46.93 -4.18 19.57
C LYS A 120 45.38 -4.10 19.72
N LYS A 121 44.92 -4.14 20.99
CA LYS A 121 43.62 -3.78 21.62
C LYS A 121 42.71 -2.86 20.77
N GLY A 122 41.40 -3.01 20.66
CA GLY A 122 40.38 -3.41 21.65
C GLY A 122 39.50 -2.18 21.91
N ASP A 123 38.20 -2.25 21.60
CA ASP A 123 37.11 -1.51 22.28
C ASP A 123 35.74 -1.92 21.73
N GLU A 124 34.79 -2.02 22.66
CA GLU A 124 33.41 -2.47 22.55
C GLU A 124 32.52 -1.28 22.21
N VAL A 125 31.65 -1.38 21.20
CA VAL A 125 30.43 -0.55 21.13
C VAL A 125 29.27 -1.34 20.54
N GLU A 126 28.23 -1.43 21.36
CA GLU A 126 26.97 -2.12 21.15
C GLU A 126 26.15 -1.51 19.99
N ALA A 127 25.87 -2.30 18.96
CA ALA A 127 25.03 -1.91 17.84
C ALA A 127 23.57 -2.30 18.11
N THR A 128 22.79 -1.37 18.65
CA THR A 128 21.32 -1.51 18.75
C THR A 128 20.70 -1.35 17.36
N ARG A 129 20.40 -2.49 16.71
CA ARG A 129 19.73 -2.55 15.41
C ARG A 129 18.24 -2.21 15.54
N LYS A 130 17.84 -1.03 15.05
CA LYS A 130 16.45 -0.73 14.70
C LYS A 130 16.05 -1.52 13.44
N GLN A 131 14.86 -2.12 13.46
CA GLN A 131 14.14 -2.68 12.30
C GLN A 131 12.67 -2.22 12.48
N VAL A 132 11.88 -1.87 11.48
CA VAL A 132 12.02 -1.80 10.01
C VAL A 132 10.97 -0.76 9.58
N GLY A 133 11.32 0.12 8.64
CA GLY A 133 10.36 1.01 8.00
C GLY A 133 9.51 0.23 7.00
N ASP A 134 8.20 0.51 6.96
CA ASP A 134 7.39 0.21 5.79
C ASP A 134 7.78 1.21 4.68
N ASP A 135 8.91 0.92 4.01
CA ASP A 135 9.37 1.67 2.85
C ASP A 135 8.40 1.42 1.68
N VAL A 136 7.42 2.31 1.57
CA VAL A 136 6.63 2.53 0.37
C VAL A 136 7.47 3.36 -0.58
N ASP A 137 7.96 2.79 -1.69
CA ASP A 137 8.28 3.46 -2.98
C ASP A 137 8.95 2.49 -3.98
N PRO A 138 9.00 2.78 -5.30
CA PRO A 138 7.92 3.26 -6.15
C PRO A 138 7.76 2.36 -7.41
N CYS A 139 6.52 2.24 -7.88
CA CYS A 139 6.26 1.88 -9.26
C CYS A 139 6.73 3.04 -10.15
N PRO A 140 7.59 2.81 -11.16
CA PRO A 140 8.04 3.90 -12.02
C PRO A 140 6.86 4.42 -12.84
N ASN A 141 6.72 5.75 -12.86
CA ASN A 141 5.71 6.45 -13.64
C ASN A 141 6.11 6.42 -15.12
N ASN A 142 5.84 5.31 -15.81
CA ASN A 142 6.01 5.23 -17.24
C ASN A 142 4.67 5.52 -17.91
N HIS A 143 4.40 6.81 -18.08
CA HIS A 143 3.37 7.29 -18.97
C HIS A 143 3.86 7.09 -20.42
N SER A 144 3.68 5.88 -20.98
CA SER A 144 3.74 5.70 -22.42
C SER A 144 2.42 6.20 -22.99
N GLY A 145 2.37 7.49 -23.33
CA GLY A 145 1.32 8.00 -24.19
C GLY A 145 1.50 7.41 -25.58
N GLU A 146 0.49 6.70 -26.07
CA GLU A 146 0.32 6.42 -27.49
C GLU A 146 -1.18 6.48 -27.84
N ARG A 147 -1.53 7.59 -28.49
CA ARG A 147 -2.58 7.85 -29.48
C ARG A 147 -4.06 7.62 -29.17
#